data_AF-A0A0E0KLL8-F1
#
_entry.id   AF-A0A0E0KLL8-F1
#
_cell.length_a   1.000
_cell.length_b   1.000
_cell.length_c   1.000
_cell.angle_alpha   90.00
_cell.angle_beta   90.00
_cell.angle_gamma   90.00
#
_symmetry.space_group_name_H-M   'P 1'
#
loop_
_entity.id
_entity.type
_entity.pdbx_description
1 polymer ?
#
loop_
_entity_poly.entity_id
_entity_poly.type
_entity_poly.pdbx_seq_one_letter_code
_entity_poly.pdbx_strand_id
1 'polypeptide(L)'
;MAAFGVPVEFPSQEIFELLHAAGGLACAEVLKCSKHFLDKLRDVVAHMLNRGIYHQTVATIIAFELQDAFPLSAIATCVIERVGRTKDQGSEEQHHLPGSKENDEEKLALLRLLSKYVEDPKQCSTENFSIADRIAMLEQSLAKPHQAFTGTKRKRTAQEDSVECTRGPKCSYTPVASSASRNKNLEG
;
A
#
# COMPACT_ATOMS: atom_id res chain seq x y z
N MET A 1 22.65 -4.52 21.85
CA MET A 1 21.63 -5.54 21.57
C MET A 1 22.24 -6.77 20.90
N ALA A 2 22.76 -6.68 19.68
CA ALA A 2 23.34 -7.86 19.02
C ALA A 2 24.46 -8.55 19.85
N ALA A 3 25.38 -7.80 20.47
CA ALA A 3 26.46 -8.39 21.27
C ALA A 3 26.04 -8.95 22.64
N PHE A 4 24.99 -8.41 23.26
CA PHE A 4 24.64 -8.67 24.67
C PHE A 4 23.29 -9.35 24.86
N GLY A 5 22.59 -9.65 23.77
CA GLY A 5 21.21 -10.12 23.79
C GLY A 5 20.19 -8.99 23.62
N VAL A 6 18.97 -9.39 23.24
CA VAL A 6 17.81 -8.52 23.11
C VAL A 6 16.87 -8.80 24.28
N PRO A 7 16.48 -7.79 25.09
CA PRO A 7 15.48 -7.98 26.14
C PRO A 7 14.18 -8.58 25.58
N VAL A 8 13.53 -9.45 26.34
CA VAL A 8 12.34 -10.18 25.85
C VAL A 8 11.15 -9.25 25.65
N GLU A 9 11.09 -8.17 26.42
CA GLU A 9 10.08 -7.12 26.39
C GLU A 9 10.21 -6.22 25.16
N PHE A 10 11.35 -6.26 24.46
CA PHE A 10 11.60 -5.37 23.33
C PHE A 10 10.73 -5.79 22.13
N PRO A 11 9.79 -4.92 21.66
CA PRO A 11 8.83 -5.28 20.63
C PRO A 11 9.50 -5.53 19.28
N SER A 12 8.98 -6.49 18.52
CA SER A 12 9.49 -6.82 17.17
C SER A 12 9.47 -5.61 16.22
N GLN A 13 8.47 -4.73 16.36
CA GLN A 13 8.36 -3.51 15.58
C GLN A 13 9.53 -2.56 15.82
N GLU A 14 9.90 -2.32 17.09
CA GLU A 14 10.99 -1.42 17.45
C GLU A 14 12.36 -1.97 17.01
N ILE A 15 12.54 -3.30 17.07
CA ILE A 15 13.75 -3.95 16.58
C ILE A 15 13.87 -3.77 15.07
N PHE A 16 12.76 -3.92 14.34
CA PHE A 16 12.72 -3.69 12.90
C PHE A 16 13.07 -2.24 12.55
N GLU A 17 12.46 -1.27 13.23
CA GLU A 17 12.72 0.15 13.01
C GLU A 17 14.18 0.51 13.31
N LEU A 18 14.74 -0.03 14.39
CA LEU A 18 16.15 0.14 14.73
C LEU A 18 17.06 -0.48 13.67
N LEU A 19 16.76 -1.70 13.21
CA LEU A 19 17.52 -2.38 12.16
C LEU A 19 17.52 -1.55 10.88
N HIS A 20 16.38 -0.98 10.49
CA HIS A 20 16.28 -0.14 9.31
C HIS A 20 17.01 1.20 9.50
N ALA A 21 16.77 1.92 10.60
CA ALA A 21 17.38 3.22 10.88
C ALA A 21 18.90 3.17 11.04
N ALA A 22 19.43 2.07 11.60
CA ALA A 22 20.86 1.85 11.76
C ALA A 22 21.56 1.35 10.47
N GLY A 23 20.83 1.18 9.36
CA GLY A 23 21.38 0.58 8.14
C GLY A 23 21.80 -0.87 8.34
N GLY A 24 21.13 -1.61 9.23
CA GLY A 24 21.57 -2.92 9.71
C GLY A 24 21.69 -3.99 8.64
N LEU A 25 21.00 -3.85 7.50
CA LEU A 25 21.23 -4.71 6.33
C LEU A 25 22.68 -4.61 5.81
N ALA A 26 23.27 -3.42 5.81
CA ALA A 26 24.68 -3.24 5.41
C ALA A 26 25.65 -3.86 6.42
N CYS A 27 25.20 -4.09 7.65
CA CYS A 27 25.97 -4.73 8.72
C CYS A 27 25.64 -6.22 8.91
N ALA A 28 24.88 -6.82 7.98
CA ALA A 28 24.37 -8.19 8.14
C ALA A 28 25.48 -9.21 8.42
N GLU A 29 26.63 -9.12 7.74
CA GLU A 29 27.78 -10.01 7.95
C GLU A 29 28.26 -10.07 9.41
N VAL A 30 28.27 -8.92 10.09
CA VAL A 30 28.68 -8.84 11.50
C VAL A 30 27.54 -9.25 12.43
N LEU A 31 26.32 -8.82 12.11
CA LEU A 31 25.14 -9.10 12.93
C LEU A 31 24.74 -10.58 12.92
N LYS A 32 24.98 -11.30 11.83
CA LYS A 32 24.80 -12.76 11.71
C LYS A 32 25.63 -13.54 12.73
N CYS A 33 26.75 -12.99 13.22
CA CYS A 33 27.56 -13.65 14.24
C CYS A 33 26.86 -13.74 15.61
N SER A 34 25.79 -12.98 15.84
CA SER A 34 25.03 -13.03 17.08
C SER A 34 23.85 -14.00 17.00
N LYS A 35 23.98 -15.14 17.67
CA LYS A 35 22.89 -16.11 17.80
C LYS A 35 21.64 -15.50 18.45
N HIS A 36 21.81 -14.78 19.56
CA HIS A 36 20.69 -14.15 20.27
C HIS A 36 19.95 -13.13 19.39
N PHE A 37 20.68 -12.42 18.54
CA PHE A 37 20.08 -11.50 17.59
C PHE A 37 19.32 -12.22 16.50
N LEU A 38 19.89 -13.28 15.90
CA LEU A 38 19.23 -14.06 14.85
C LEU A 38 17.96 -14.73 15.36
N ASP A 39 17.96 -15.28 16.57
CA ASP A 39 16.77 -15.88 17.18
C ASP A 39 15.64 -14.84 17.27
N LYS A 40 15.94 -13.64 17.78
CA LYS A 40 14.95 -12.56 17.85
C LYS A 40 14.56 -12.00 16.48
N LEU A 41 15.49 -11.98 15.53
CA LEU A 41 15.24 -11.51 14.17
C LEU A 41 14.23 -12.40 13.45
N ARG A 42 14.17 -13.70 13.75
CA ARG A 42 13.14 -14.61 13.23
C ARG A 42 11.74 -14.17 13.69
N ASP A 43 11.58 -13.77 14.95
CA ASP A 43 10.30 -13.21 15.46
C ASP A 43 9.94 -11.91 14.74
N VAL A 44 10.94 -11.08 14.44
CA VAL A 44 10.76 -9.83 13.69
C VAL A 44 10.29 -10.12 12.27
N VAL A 45 10.93 -11.05 11.57
CA VAL A 45 10.55 -11.47 10.21
C VAL A 45 9.12 -12.02 10.19
N ALA A 46 8.75 -12.87 11.16
CA ALA A 46 7.38 -13.38 11.29
C ALA A 46 6.36 -12.25 11.49
N HIS A 47 6.68 -11.28 12.36
CA HIS A 47 5.85 -10.09 12.57
C HIS A 47 5.68 -9.24 11.30
N MET A 48 6.77 -9.03 10.54
CA MET A 48 6.73 -8.27 9.29
C MET A 48 5.89 -8.98 8.21
N LEU A 49 6.00 -10.31 8.09
CA LEU A 49 5.17 -11.11 7.19
C LEU A 49 3.67 -10.99 7.54
N ASN A 50 3.33 -11.08 8.82
CA ASN A 50 1.96 -10.95 9.30
C ASN A 50 1.37 -9.56 8.99
N ARG A 51 2.20 -8.52 9.02
CA ARG A 51 1.80 -7.14 8.66
C ARG A 51 1.84 -6.84 7.16
N GLY A 52 2.30 -7.78 6.33
CA GLY A 52 2.39 -7.59 4.88
C GLY A 52 3.53 -6.68 4.41
N ILE A 53 4.57 -6.49 5.22
CA ILE A 53 5.74 -5.64 4.89
C ILE A 53 6.75 -6.45 4.04
N TYR A 54 6.32 -6.93 2.88
CA TYR A 54 7.02 -8.00 2.16
C TYR A 54 8.39 -7.60 1.59
N HIS A 55 8.52 -6.41 1.00
CA HIS A 55 9.77 -6.00 0.35
C HIS A 55 10.94 -6.03 1.33
N GLN A 56 10.79 -5.32 2.45
CA GLN A 56 11.81 -5.26 3.47
C GLN A 56 12.02 -6.61 4.20
N THR A 57 10.96 -7.42 4.34
CA THR A 57 11.08 -8.77 4.90
C THR A 57 11.98 -9.64 4.03
N VAL A 58 11.73 -9.70 2.72
CA VAL A 58 12.50 -10.53 1.79
C VAL A 58 13.96 -10.07 1.75
N ALA A 59 14.22 -8.76 1.72
CA ALA A 59 15.57 -8.21 1.81
C ALA A 59 16.29 -8.65 3.10
N THR A 60 15.58 -8.65 4.23
CA THR A 60 16.11 -9.10 5.53
C THR A 60 16.40 -10.60 5.53
N ILE A 61 15.47 -11.43 5.06
CA ILE A 61 15.67 -12.89 4.97
C ILE A 61 16.90 -13.22 4.14
N ILE A 62 17.07 -12.55 3.00
CA ILE A 62 18.22 -12.77 2.11
C ILE A 62 19.53 -12.32 2.79
N ALA A 63 19.57 -11.11 3.34
CA ALA A 63 20.79 -10.55 3.94
C ALA A 63 21.27 -11.36 5.16
N PHE A 64 20.33 -11.90 5.95
CA PHE A 64 20.60 -12.66 7.16
C PHE A 64 20.58 -14.19 6.96
N GLU A 65 20.41 -14.65 5.72
CA GLU A 65 20.40 -16.09 5.36
C GLU A 65 19.37 -16.92 6.15
N LEU A 66 18.15 -16.39 6.31
CA LEU A 66 17.07 -17.01 7.08
C LEU A 66 16.12 -17.89 6.24
N GLN A 67 16.54 -18.32 5.05
CA GLN A 67 15.69 -19.08 4.13
C GLN A 67 15.33 -20.47 4.65
N ASP A 68 16.09 -21.00 5.61
CA ASP A 68 15.81 -22.26 6.30
C ASP A 68 14.46 -22.21 7.03
N ALA A 69 14.20 -21.10 7.72
CA ALA A 69 12.96 -20.86 8.45
C ALA A 69 11.88 -20.20 7.59
N PHE A 70 12.30 -19.43 6.58
CA PHE A 70 11.39 -18.65 5.73
C PHE A 70 11.65 -18.92 4.24
N PRO A 71 11.11 -20.01 3.69
CA PRO A 71 11.29 -20.35 2.28
C PRO A 71 10.78 -19.24 1.35
N LEU A 72 11.67 -18.71 0.50
CA LEU A 72 11.33 -17.63 -0.43
C LEU A 72 10.25 -18.03 -1.43
N SER A 73 10.16 -19.32 -1.76
CA SER A 73 9.09 -19.86 -2.61
C SER A 73 7.71 -19.74 -1.98
N ALA A 74 7.57 -20.09 -0.70
CA ALA A 74 6.32 -19.94 0.04
C ALA A 74 5.89 -18.46 0.13
N ILE A 75 6.86 -17.58 0.37
CA ILE A 75 6.61 -16.13 0.40
C ILE A 75 6.18 -15.63 -0.98
N ALA A 76 6.84 -16.08 -2.05
CA ALA A 76 6.48 -15.70 -3.41
C ALA A 76 5.05 -16.12 -3.76
N THR A 77 4.65 -17.35 -3.45
CA THR A 77 3.26 -17.80 -3.63
C THR A 77 2.27 -16.88 -2.89
N CYS A 78 2.55 -16.57 -1.62
CA CYS A 78 1.70 -15.66 -0.83
C CYS A 78 1.59 -14.26 -1.45
N VAL A 79 2.71 -13.70 -1.93
CA VAL A 79 2.74 -12.40 -2.59
C VAL A 79 1.96 -12.43 -3.91
N ILE A 80 2.14 -13.45 -4.75
CA ILE A 80 1.42 -13.58 -6.03
C ILE A 80 -0.09 -13.61 -5.81
N GLU A 81 -0.58 -14.40 -4.84
CA GLU A 81 -2.00 -14.44 -4.49
C GLU A 81 -2.52 -13.08 -4.05
N ARG A 82 -1.74 -12.33 -3.25
CA ARG A 82 -2.15 -11.01 -2.75
C ARG A 82 -2.12 -9.93 -3.81
N VAL A 83 -1.12 -9.92 -4.69
CA VAL A 83 -1.10 -8.99 -5.83
C VAL A 83 -2.29 -9.29 -6.74
N GLY A 84 -2.67 -10.57 -6.88
CA GLY A 84 -3.84 -11.10 -7.59
C GLY A 84 -5.19 -10.46 -7.25
N ARG A 85 -5.43 -10.17 -5.97
CA ARG A 85 -6.72 -9.71 -5.45
C ARG A 85 -6.89 -8.21 -5.64
N THR A 86 -7.25 -7.80 -6.85
CA THR A 86 -7.79 -6.46 -7.07
C THR A 86 -9.26 -6.42 -6.68
N LYS A 87 -9.55 -5.91 -5.47
CA LYS A 87 -10.81 -5.26 -5.04
C LYS A 87 -12.07 -6.06 -4.68
N ASP A 88 -12.06 -7.39 -4.59
CA ASP A 88 -13.25 -8.12 -4.12
C ASP A 88 -13.05 -8.73 -2.72
N GLN A 89 -12.96 -7.87 -1.70
CA GLN A 89 -13.46 -8.17 -0.35
C GLN A 89 -13.36 -6.95 0.56
N GLY A 90 -14.53 -6.39 0.87
CA GLY A 90 -14.69 -5.44 1.96
C GLY A 90 -14.23 -6.09 3.26
N SER A 91 -13.07 -5.67 3.74
CA SER A 91 -12.63 -5.91 5.11
C SER A 91 -12.04 -4.59 5.60
N GLU A 92 -12.82 -3.95 6.46
CA GLU A 92 -12.52 -2.72 7.17
C GLU A 92 -11.33 -2.97 8.10
N GLU A 93 -10.09 -2.91 7.58
CA GLU A 93 -8.86 -2.66 8.34
C GLU A 93 -7.61 -2.50 7.46
N GLN A 94 -7.78 -2.15 6.18
CA GLN A 94 -6.66 -1.75 5.31
C GLN A 94 -6.61 -0.23 5.21
N HIS A 95 -5.85 0.39 6.10
CA HIS A 95 -5.15 1.62 5.73
C HIS A 95 -4.20 1.24 4.60
N HIS A 96 -4.59 1.45 3.34
CA HIS A 96 -3.78 1.96 2.23
C HIS A 96 -4.67 2.14 0.99
N LEU A 97 -4.57 3.32 0.39
CA LEU A 97 -5.35 3.81 -0.75
C LEU A 97 -5.46 2.84 -1.94
N PRO A 98 -6.50 3.00 -2.80
CA PRO A 98 -6.59 2.28 -4.06
C PRO A 98 -5.45 2.66 -5.00
N GLY A 99 -4.66 1.67 -5.45
CA GLY A 99 -3.84 1.73 -6.68
C GLY A 99 -3.04 3.01 -6.88
N SER A 100 -2.12 3.33 -5.96
CA SER A 100 -1.07 4.32 -6.23
C SER A 100 0.04 3.68 -7.05
N LYS A 101 0.61 4.41 -8.02
CA LYS A 101 1.76 3.95 -8.82
C LYS A 101 2.94 3.49 -7.96
N GLU A 102 3.17 4.17 -6.84
CA GLU A 102 4.20 3.82 -5.85
C GLU A 102 4.00 2.41 -5.30
N ASN A 103 2.75 1.99 -5.10
CA ASN A 103 2.43 0.66 -4.62
C ASN A 103 2.67 -0.41 -5.71
N ASP A 104 2.40 -0.09 -6.98
CA ASP A 104 2.63 -1.00 -8.10
C ASP A 104 4.13 -1.14 -8.42
N GLU A 105 4.92 -0.07 -8.27
CA GLU A 105 6.38 -0.09 -8.38
C GLU A 105 7.02 -0.94 -7.27
N GLU A 106 6.57 -0.80 -6.02
CA GLU A 106 7.06 -1.60 -4.89
C GLU A 106 6.71 -3.09 -5.05
N LYS A 107 5.47 -3.40 -5.46
CA LYS A 107 5.05 -4.77 -5.80
C LYS A 107 5.89 -5.37 -6.92
N LEU A 108 6.18 -4.58 -7.96
CA LEU A 108 7.02 -5.01 -9.07
C LEU A 108 8.46 -5.26 -8.63
N ALA A 109 9.03 -4.37 -7.82
CA ALA A 109 10.37 -4.53 -7.26
C ALA A 109 10.49 -5.80 -6.42
N LEU A 110 9.49 -6.06 -5.55
CA LEU A 110 9.41 -7.28 -4.75
C LEU A 110 9.33 -8.55 -5.61
N LEU A 111 8.45 -8.58 -6.61
CA LEU A 111 8.32 -9.74 -7.49
C LEU A 111 9.60 -10.00 -8.29
N ARG A 112 10.28 -8.94 -8.76
CA ARG A 112 11.60 -9.05 -9.40
C ARG A 112 12.68 -9.55 -8.44
N LEU A 113 12.65 -9.11 -7.19
CA LEU A 113 13.57 -9.59 -6.16
C LEU A 113 13.36 -11.09 -5.95
N LEU A 114 12.13 -11.52 -5.70
CA LEU A 114 11.78 -12.93 -5.51
C LEU A 114 12.12 -13.79 -6.73
N SER A 115 11.88 -13.28 -7.94
CA SER A 115 12.22 -13.99 -9.19
C SER A 115 13.71 -14.32 -9.34
N LYS A 116 14.62 -13.62 -8.65
CA LYS A 116 16.06 -13.94 -8.68
C LYS A 116 16.44 -15.12 -7.81
N TYR A 117 15.62 -15.44 -6.81
CA TYR A 117 15.91 -16.46 -5.78
C TYR A 117 14.99 -17.68 -5.86
N VAL A 118 13.92 -17.60 -6.65
CA VAL A 118 13.06 -18.75 -6.97
C VAL A 118 13.58 -19.39 -8.25
N GLU A 119 14.33 -20.48 -8.13
CA GLU A 119 15.00 -21.15 -9.26
C GLU A 119 14.03 -21.82 -10.25
N ASP A 120 12.85 -22.26 -9.78
CA ASP A 120 11.82 -22.84 -10.63
C ASP A 120 10.55 -21.97 -10.60
N PRO A 121 10.27 -21.21 -11.67
CA PRO A 121 9.06 -20.39 -11.79
C PRO A 121 7.76 -21.20 -11.63
N LYS A 122 7.80 -22.53 -11.82
CA LYS A 122 6.65 -23.42 -11.65
C LYS A 122 6.36 -23.75 -10.19
N GLN A 123 7.36 -23.68 -9.30
CA GLN A 123 7.18 -23.92 -7.86
C GLN A 123 6.41 -22.80 -7.15
N CYS A 124 6.36 -21.61 -7.75
CA CYS A 124 5.60 -20.46 -7.27
C CYS A 124 4.44 -20.13 -8.23
N SER A 125 3.81 -21.16 -8.78
CA SER A 125 2.57 -20.99 -9.52
C SER A 125 1.39 -21.11 -8.56
N THR A 126 0.49 -20.13 -8.63
CA THR A 126 -0.89 -20.36 -8.20
C THR A 126 -1.65 -20.90 -9.40
N GLU A 127 -2.78 -21.59 -9.19
CA GLU A 127 -3.56 -22.23 -10.27
C GLU A 127 -3.91 -21.29 -11.46
N ASN A 128 -3.75 -19.97 -11.29
CA ASN A 128 -4.12 -18.96 -12.27
C ASN A 128 -2.95 -18.10 -12.81
N PHE A 129 -1.83 -17.93 -12.08
CA PHE A 129 -0.74 -17.01 -12.49
C PHE A 129 0.63 -17.37 -11.92
N SER A 130 1.68 -17.17 -12.72
CA SER A 130 3.10 -17.23 -12.33
C SER A 130 3.66 -15.86 -11.89
N ILE A 131 4.86 -15.86 -11.30
CA ILE A 131 5.62 -14.63 -10.99
C ILE A 131 5.78 -13.77 -12.25
N ALA A 132 6.12 -14.39 -13.39
CA ALA A 132 6.35 -13.70 -14.65
C ALA A 132 5.07 -13.02 -15.18
N ASP A 133 3.93 -13.69 -15.09
CA ASP A 133 2.64 -13.13 -15.50
C ASP A 133 2.30 -11.88 -14.68
N ARG A 134 2.56 -11.92 -13.37
CA ARG A 134 2.28 -10.80 -12.46
C ARG A 134 3.24 -9.62 -12.68
N ILE A 135 4.51 -9.88 -12.96
CA ILE A 135 5.49 -8.87 -13.37
C ILE A 135 5.02 -8.16 -14.65
N ALA A 136 4.71 -8.92 -15.70
CA ALA A 136 4.29 -8.36 -16.99
C ALA A 136 3.02 -7.51 -16.86
N MET A 137 2.05 -7.96 -16.06
CA MET A 137 0.82 -7.21 -15.78
C MET A 137 1.11 -5.89 -15.06
N LEU A 138 1.98 -5.88 -14.05
CA LEU A 138 2.36 -4.64 -13.34
C LEU A 138 3.13 -3.68 -14.26
N GLU A 139 4.09 -4.18 -15.05
CA GLU A 139 4.82 -3.37 -16.04
C GLU A 139 3.87 -2.71 -17.04
N GLN A 140 2.87 -3.45 -17.53
CA GLN A 140 1.85 -2.90 -18.43
C GLN A 140 1.00 -1.81 -17.75
N SER A 141 0.67 -1.98 -16.47
CA SER A 141 -0.09 -0.98 -15.71
C SER A 141 0.70 0.31 -15.49
N LEU A 142 2.01 0.20 -15.24
CA LEU A 142 2.91 1.34 -15.04
C LEU A 142 3.24 2.07 -16.34
N ALA A 143 3.31 1.35 -17.47
CA ALA A 143 3.57 1.91 -18.79
C ALA A 143 2.38 2.66 -19.38
N LYS A 144 1.14 2.35 -18.95
CA LYS A 144 -0.05 3.09 -19.39
C LYS A 144 -0.03 4.48 -18.73
N PRO A 145 0.05 5.58 -19.49
CA PRO A 145 -0.16 6.90 -18.90
C PRO A 145 -1.56 6.91 -18.30
N HIS A 146 -1.66 7.20 -17.00
CA HIS A 146 -2.93 7.43 -16.34
C HIS A 146 -3.62 8.55 -17.11
N GLN A 147 -4.60 8.17 -17.95
CA GLN A 147 -5.45 9.14 -18.60
C GLN A 147 -6.16 9.86 -17.46
N ALA A 148 -5.72 11.09 -17.17
CA ALA A 148 -6.54 12.01 -16.40
C ALA A 148 -7.90 12.00 -17.07
N PHE A 149 -8.95 11.60 -16.35
CA PHE A 149 -10.31 11.70 -16.83
C PHE A 149 -10.52 13.17 -17.23
N THR A 150 -10.37 13.47 -18.52
CA THR A 150 -10.83 14.72 -19.08
C THR A 150 -12.34 14.59 -19.09
N GLY A 151 -12.96 15.17 -18.07
CA GLY A 151 -14.41 15.21 -17.91
C GLY A 151 -15.04 15.63 -19.23
N THR A 152 -15.66 14.68 -19.91
CA THR A 152 -16.36 14.91 -21.16
C THR A 152 -17.60 15.73 -20.79
N LYS A 153 -17.52 17.06 -21.02
CA LYS A 153 -18.70 17.93 -20.96
C LYS A 153 -19.74 17.36 -21.93
N ARG A 154 -20.81 16.80 -21.38
CA ARG A 154 -22.02 16.41 -22.11
C ARG A 154 -22.52 17.64 -22.88
N LYS A 155 -22.45 17.57 -24.21
CA LYS A 155 -23.08 18.53 -25.13
C LYS A 155 -24.60 18.30 -25.05
N ARG A 156 -25.32 19.19 -24.36
CA ARG A 156 -26.79 19.30 -24.51
C ARG A 156 -27.06 19.91 -25.87
N THR A 157 -27.66 19.14 -26.77
CA THR A 157 -28.31 19.64 -27.97
C THR A 157 -29.53 20.46 -27.55
N ALA A 158 -29.55 21.73 -27.95
CA ALA A 158 -30.75 22.55 -27.94
C ALA A 158 -31.70 22.01 -29.01
N GLN A 159 -32.91 21.68 -28.60
CA GLN A 159 -34.07 21.62 -29.50
C GLN A 159 -35.07 22.61 -28.93
N GLU A 160 -35.25 23.70 -29.66
CA GLU A 160 -36.36 24.63 -29.47
C GLU A 160 -37.66 23.85 -29.64
N ASP A 161 -38.58 24.02 -28.69
CA ASP A 161 -39.99 23.92 -29.01
C ASP A 161 -40.72 25.08 -28.33
N SER A 162 -41.42 25.83 -29.17
CA SER A 162 -42.04 27.11 -28.90
C SER A 162 -43.49 26.87 -28.57
N VAL A 163 -43.93 27.18 -27.34
CA VAL A 163 -45.36 27.42 -27.07
C VAL A 163 -45.55 28.65 -26.20
N GLU A 164 -46.22 29.59 -26.86
CA GLU A 164 -46.81 30.88 -26.50
C GLU A 164 -47.38 31.00 -25.07
N CYS A 165 -46.97 32.06 -24.39
CA CYS A 165 -47.43 32.44 -23.05
C CYS A 165 -48.48 33.55 -23.16
N THR A 166 -49.70 33.32 -22.66
CA THR A 166 -50.72 34.38 -22.49
C THR A 166 -51.16 34.55 -21.02
N ARG A 167 -50.88 35.76 -20.51
CA ARG A 167 -51.64 36.59 -19.52
C ARG A 167 -51.89 36.11 -18.06
N GLY A 168 -51.00 36.56 -17.16
CA GLY A 168 -51.19 37.26 -15.84
C GLY A 168 -52.11 36.71 -14.72
N PRO A 169 -52.14 37.31 -13.49
CA PRO A 169 -51.37 38.45 -12.98
C PRO A 169 -50.67 38.29 -11.60
N LYS A 170 -49.73 39.23 -11.38
CA LYS A 170 -49.02 39.74 -10.20
C LYS A 170 -49.47 39.33 -8.78
N CYS A 171 -48.48 39.01 -7.93
CA CYS A 171 -48.44 39.54 -6.57
C CYS A 171 -46.98 39.83 -6.15
N SER A 172 -46.76 41.07 -5.71
CA SER A 172 -45.47 41.70 -5.42
C SER A 172 -45.34 41.90 -3.92
N TYR A 173 -44.31 41.37 -3.26
CA TYR A 173 -43.82 41.90 -1.99
C TYR A 173 -42.34 41.56 -1.77
N THR A 174 -41.50 42.60 -1.80
CA THR A 174 -40.30 42.76 -0.95
C THR A 174 -40.61 43.88 0.04
N PRO A 175 -40.11 43.84 1.28
CA PRO A 175 -38.81 44.45 1.64
C PRO A 175 -38.14 43.70 2.83
N VAL A 176 -36.97 43.98 3.42
CA VAL A 176 -35.75 44.79 3.25
C VAL A 176 -34.82 44.30 4.38
N ALA A 177 -33.51 44.42 4.17
CA ALA A 177 -32.44 44.14 5.12
C ALA A 177 -32.57 44.89 6.47
N SER A 178 -31.94 44.39 7.54
CA SER A 178 -31.02 45.21 8.35
C SER A 178 -30.29 44.43 9.46
N SER A 179 -29.02 44.79 9.60
CA SER A 179 -28.20 44.94 10.82
C SER A 179 -27.94 43.77 11.76
N ALA A 180 -26.68 43.30 11.68
CA ALA A 180 -25.68 43.30 12.75
C ALA A 180 -26.13 43.39 14.23
N SER A 181 -25.59 42.50 15.06
CA SER A 181 -25.09 42.86 16.39
C SER A 181 -23.96 41.93 16.83
N ARG A 182 -22.79 42.57 16.99
CA ARG A 182 -21.58 42.11 17.67
C ARG A 182 -21.85 42.28 19.16
N ASN A 183 -21.52 41.30 20.01
CA ASN A 183 -21.28 41.61 21.41
C ASN A 183 -20.04 40.88 21.94
N LYS A 184 -19.15 41.71 22.50
CA LYS A 184 -18.01 41.37 23.35
C LYS A 184 -18.47 41.35 24.81
N ASN A 185 -17.58 40.86 25.67
CA ASN A 185 -17.42 41.07 27.12
C ASN A 185 -17.62 39.79 27.92
N LEU A 186 -16.58 39.25 28.57
CA LEU A 186 -15.74 39.72 29.71
C LEU A 186 -16.33 39.25 31.05
N GLU A 187 -15.42 38.61 31.80
CA GLU A 187 -15.35 38.44 33.26
C GLU A 187 -16.30 37.49 34.00
N GLY A 188 -15.68 36.78 34.95
CA GLY A 188 -16.21 35.75 35.84
C GLY A 188 -15.07 34.84 36.28
#